data_AF-A0A6P0L7W9-F1
#
_entry.id   AF-A0A6P0L7W9-F1
#
_cell.length_a   1.000
_cell.length_b   1.000
_cell.length_c   1.000
_cell.angle_alpha   90.00
_cell.angle_beta   90.00
_cell.angle_gamma   90.00
#
_symmetry.space_group_name_H-M   'P 1'
#
loop_
_entity.id
_entity.type
_entity.pdbx_description
1 polymer ?
#
loop_
_entity_poly.entity_id
_entity_poly.type
_entity_poly.pdbx_seq_one_letter_code
_entity_poly.pdbx_strand_id
1 'polypeptide(L)'
;MNITKFVTSGLVLGSIVLGAVGQAQAANIIKSWKADEAHSNPDTIWSGHSFWLPELAKADELGSWRFLFDPNGTFNEYDDGTANLLGTIVNELDDTKKWEVDIWFDRTTEPTVKPKKELPKFNYVENGGTIDTSDWYYYNMDESRATLTGIDSYDGKELNLYQMPRDGKHAFQVGLGANGKNTNFGMSGWLGATGSYNFDKGDINVDLTLDPNHPSNSTPVPEPMTMGLFSLGLLGLSVTSLKRKSKELL
;
A
#
# COMPACT_ATOMS: atom_id res chain seq x y z
N MET A 1 -26.12 76.28 -7.61
CA MET A 1 -24.76 76.01 -8.12
C MET A 1 -24.26 74.76 -7.42
N ASN A 2 -24.05 73.69 -8.20
CA ASN A 2 -23.56 72.36 -7.80
C ASN A 2 -22.33 72.44 -6.89
N ILE A 3 -22.19 71.52 -5.92
CA ILE A 3 -21.01 70.62 -5.86
C ILE A 3 -21.42 69.28 -5.21
N THR A 4 -21.26 68.22 -6.00
CA THR A 4 -21.33 66.79 -5.72
C THR A 4 -20.31 66.35 -4.66
N LYS A 5 -20.65 65.43 -3.76
CA LYS A 5 -19.66 64.56 -3.09
C LYS A 5 -20.10 63.11 -3.15
N PHE A 6 -19.37 62.36 -3.98
CA PHE A 6 -19.26 60.92 -3.97
C PHE A 6 -18.70 60.47 -2.61
N VAL A 7 -19.31 59.45 -2.00
CA VAL A 7 -18.65 58.62 -0.99
C VAL A 7 -18.66 57.19 -1.51
N THR A 8 -17.45 56.70 -1.68
CA THR A 8 -17.04 55.42 -2.24
C THR A 8 -17.46 54.25 -1.34
N SER A 9 -18.02 53.21 -1.95
CA SER A 9 -18.26 51.91 -1.33
C SER A 9 -16.94 51.25 -0.92
N GLY A 10 -16.71 51.12 0.39
CA GLY A 10 -15.64 50.30 0.94
C GLY A 10 -16.11 48.86 1.07
N LEU A 11 -15.58 47.97 0.23
CA LEU A 11 -15.76 46.52 0.33
C LEU A 11 -15.04 46.04 1.60
N VAL A 12 -15.78 45.57 2.60
CA VAL A 12 -15.21 44.91 3.78
C VAL A 12 -14.85 43.48 3.38
N LEU A 13 -13.57 43.24 3.10
CA LEU A 13 -13.03 41.89 3.01
C LEU A 13 -12.88 41.34 4.43
N GLY A 14 -13.89 40.59 4.87
CA GLY A 14 -13.80 39.78 6.08
C GLY A 14 -12.79 38.68 5.86
N SER A 15 -11.61 38.82 6.46
CA SER A 15 -10.63 37.74 6.62
C SER A 15 -11.25 36.68 7.51
N ILE A 16 -11.81 35.63 6.92
CA ILE A 16 -12.11 34.40 7.65
C ILE A 16 -10.76 33.76 7.95
N VAL A 17 -10.28 33.95 9.18
CA VAL A 17 -9.26 33.07 9.76
C VAL A 17 -9.95 31.72 9.95
N LEU A 18 -9.84 30.84 8.95
CA LEU A 18 -10.08 29.42 9.21
C LEU A 18 -8.97 28.96 10.15
N GLY A 19 -9.34 28.73 11.40
CA GLY A 19 -8.49 28.00 12.33
C GLY A 19 -8.14 26.67 11.70
N ALA A 20 -6.84 26.40 11.56
CA ALA A 20 -6.33 25.08 11.30
C ALA A 20 -6.63 24.21 12.52
N VAL A 21 -7.83 23.65 12.58
CA VAL A 21 -8.04 22.38 13.27
C VAL A 21 -7.22 21.41 12.44
N GLY A 22 -6.07 20.97 12.97
CA GLY A 22 -5.22 20.01 12.29
C GLY A 22 -6.05 18.76 11.96
N GLN A 23 -6.52 18.67 10.72
CA GLN A 23 -7.00 17.41 10.20
C GLN A 23 -5.78 16.50 10.20
N ALA A 24 -5.84 15.40 10.94
CA ALA A 24 -4.89 14.32 10.76
C ALA A 24 -4.96 13.96 9.27
N GLN A 25 -3.90 14.28 8.53
CA GLN A 25 -3.79 13.90 7.13
C GLN A 25 -3.68 12.38 7.10
N ALA A 26 -4.50 11.72 6.29
CA ALA A 26 -4.34 10.28 6.07
C ALA A 26 -2.93 10.02 5.51
N ALA A 27 -2.29 8.93 5.96
CA ALA A 27 -0.98 8.54 5.48
C ALA A 27 -0.98 8.41 3.95
N ASN A 28 0.09 8.87 3.31
CA ASN A 28 0.20 8.84 1.86
C ASN A 28 0.77 7.50 1.42
N ILE A 29 0.22 6.91 0.36
CA ILE A 29 0.80 5.72 -0.28
C ILE A 29 2.13 6.14 -0.92
N ILE A 30 3.22 5.49 -0.52
CA ILE A 30 4.57 5.70 -1.06
C ILE A 30 4.94 4.66 -2.12
N LYS A 31 4.36 3.46 -2.02
CA LYS A 31 4.50 2.40 -3.04
C LYS A 31 3.22 1.60 -3.13
N SER A 32 2.86 1.21 -4.35
CA SER A 32 1.76 0.27 -4.59
C SER A 32 2.23 -0.88 -5.47
N TRP A 33 1.92 -2.10 -5.08
CA TRP A 33 2.36 -3.31 -5.74
C TRP A 33 1.13 -4.12 -6.13
N LYS A 34 1.15 -4.68 -7.34
CA LYS A 34 0.27 -5.79 -7.69
C LYS A 34 0.78 -7.03 -6.98
N ALA A 35 -0.09 -7.66 -6.20
CA ALA A 35 0.16 -8.92 -5.54
C ALA A 35 -0.45 -10.06 -6.35
N ASP A 36 0.38 -11.04 -6.69
CA ASP A 36 -0.02 -12.21 -7.47
C ASP A 36 0.52 -13.50 -6.82
N GLU A 37 0.02 -14.65 -7.26
CA GLU A 37 0.50 -15.96 -6.85
C GLU A 37 2.03 -16.10 -7.03
N ALA A 38 2.72 -16.53 -5.97
CA ALA A 38 4.12 -16.91 -6.08
C ALA A 38 4.25 -18.38 -6.48
N HIS A 39 4.74 -18.66 -7.69
CA HIS A 39 5.00 -20.02 -8.16
C HIS A 39 6.42 -20.44 -7.85
N SER A 40 6.63 -21.69 -7.42
CA SER A 40 7.99 -22.24 -7.38
C SER A 40 8.48 -22.64 -8.77
N ASN A 41 9.80 -22.82 -8.93
CA ASN A 41 10.41 -23.28 -10.18
C ASN A 41 11.24 -24.55 -9.93
N PRO A 42 10.92 -25.70 -10.57
CA PRO A 42 9.82 -25.91 -11.51
C PRO A 42 8.45 -25.82 -10.82
N ASP A 43 7.44 -25.39 -11.58
CA ASP A 43 6.08 -25.35 -11.06
C ASP A 43 5.54 -26.77 -10.83
N THR A 44 4.85 -26.97 -9.73
CA THR A 44 4.26 -28.25 -9.31
C THR A 44 2.85 -28.03 -8.79
N ILE A 45 2.07 -29.10 -8.63
CA ILE A 45 0.72 -28.99 -8.04
C ILE A 45 0.72 -28.47 -6.59
N TRP A 46 1.89 -28.42 -5.94
CA TRP A 46 2.08 -27.99 -4.56
C TRP A 46 2.75 -26.60 -4.46
N SER A 47 2.99 -25.95 -5.59
CA SER A 47 4.05 -24.96 -5.73
C SER A 47 3.59 -23.50 -5.71
N GLY A 48 2.37 -23.24 -6.18
CA GLY A 48 1.80 -21.89 -6.19
C GLY A 48 0.59 -21.77 -5.27
N HIS A 49 0.51 -20.64 -4.56
CA HIS A 49 -0.70 -20.09 -3.93
C HIS A 49 -0.42 -18.64 -3.50
N SER A 50 -1.43 -17.76 -3.56
CA SER A 50 -1.36 -16.48 -2.85
C SER A 50 -1.62 -16.70 -1.36
N PHE A 51 -2.61 -17.54 -1.04
CA PHE A 51 -2.99 -17.94 0.32
C PHE A 51 -3.10 -19.46 0.39
N TRP A 52 -2.40 -20.07 1.36
CA TRP A 52 -2.63 -21.46 1.74
C TRP A 52 -3.50 -21.52 3.00
N LEU A 53 -4.72 -22.02 2.86
CA LEU A 53 -5.75 -22.08 3.91
C LEU A 53 -6.20 -23.54 4.14
N PRO A 54 -5.35 -24.37 4.75
CA PRO A 54 -5.50 -25.82 4.83
C PRO A 54 -6.78 -26.30 5.52
N GLU A 55 -7.20 -25.60 6.56
CA GLU A 55 -8.35 -26.02 7.36
C GLU A 55 -9.70 -25.61 6.71
N LEU A 56 -9.71 -24.67 5.76
CA LEU A 56 -10.91 -24.34 5.00
C LEU A 56 -11.26 -25.46 4.01
N ALA A 57 -10.26 -26.03 3.34
CA ALA A 57 -10.41 -27.13 2.39
C ALA A 57 -10.96 -28.41 3.01
N LYS A 58 -10.70 -28.63 4.30
CA LYS A 58 -11.27 -29.76 5.04
C LYS A 58 -12.72 -29.51 5.44
N ALA A 59 -13.09 -28.25 5.66
CA ALA A 59 -14.43 -27.88 6.08
C ALA A 59 -15.44 -27.90 4.92
N ASP A 60 -14.98 -27.82 3.68
CA ASP A 60 -15.85 -27.70 2.51
C ASP A 60 -15.75 -28.82 1.47
N GLU A 61 -15.03 -29.91 1.80
CA GLU A 61 -14.94 -31.16 1.04
C GLU A 61 -14.40 -31.05 -0.41
N LEU A 62 -13.96 -29.87 -0.84
CA LEU A 62 -13.67 -29.57 -2.26
C LEU A 62 -12.20 -29.73 -2.67
N GLY A 63 -11.34 -30.09 -1.73
CA GLY A 63 -10.05 -30.71 -2.04
C GLY A 63 -8.91 -29.76 -2.41
N SER A 64 -9.12 -28.43 -2.46
CA SER A 64 -8.01 -27.46 -2.55
C SER A 64 -7.91 -26.50 -1.39
N TRP A 65 -6.67 -26.36 -0.95
CA TRP A 65 -6.13 -25.63 0.18
C TRP A 65 -5.59 -24.26 -0.29
N ARG A 66 -5.71 -23.97 -1.59
CA ARG A 66 -5.05 -22.87 -2.27
C ARG A 66 -6.07 -21.85 -2.74
N PHE A 67 -5.78 -20.61 -2.42
CA PHE A 67 -6.55 -19.46 -2.86
C PHE A 67 -5.61 -18.51 -3.60
N LEU A 68 -6.09 -18.02 -4.74
CA LEU A 68 -5.36 -17.17 -5.67
C LEU A 68 -6.03 -15.82 -5.75
N PHE A 69 -5.27 -14.73 -5.89
CA PHE A 69 -5.87 -13.45 -6.22
C PHE A 69 -6.52 -13.50 -7.61
N ASP A 70 -7.72 -12.92 -7.73
CA ASP A 70 -8.41 -12.75 -9.02
C ASP A 70 -9.11 -11.37 -9.05
N PRO A 71 -8.68 -10.41 -9.89
CA PRO A 71 -7.59 -10.53 -10.88
C PRO A 71 -6.18 -10.42 -10.29
N ASN A 72 -5.92 -9.45 -9.42
CA ASN A 72 -4.68 -9.31 -8.65
C ASN A 72 -5.01 -8.64 -7.32
N GLY A 73 -4.23 -8.94 -6.29
CA GLY A 73 -4.24 -8.17 -5.05
C GLY A 73 -3.48 -6.84 -5.21
N THR A 74 -3.63 -5.97 -4.23
CA THR A 74 -2.86 -4.72 -4.10
C THR A 74 -2.19 -4.69 -2.74
N PHE A 75 -0.87 -4.56 -2.72
CA PHE A 75 -0.11 -4.27 -1.50
C PHE A 75 0.34 -2.82 -1.53
N ASN A 76 -0.14 -1.98 -0.61
CA ASN A 76 0.30 -0.58 -0.50
C ASN A 76 1.20 -0.40 0.73
N GLU A 77 2.26 0.37 0.56
CA GLU A 77 3.11 0.85 1.65
C GLU A 77 2.86 2.35 1.84
N TYR A 78 2.76 2.79 3.10
CA TYR A 78 2.44 4.17 3.47
C TYR A 78 3.65 4.88 4.11
N ASP A 79 3.64 6.22 4.08
CA ASP A 79 4.71 7.08 4.63
C ASP A 79 4.79 7.07 6.16
N ASP A 80 3.75 6.63 6.85
CA ASP A 80 3.73 6.43 8.30
C ASP A 80 4.28 5.07 8.75
N GLY A 81 4.70 4.23 7.80
CA GLY A 81 5.20 2.88 8.07
C GLY A 81 4.10 1.82 8.15
N THR A 82 2.84 2.14 7.91
CA THR A 82 1.81 1.12 7.74
C THR A 82 1.86 0.53 6.33
N ALA A 83 1.22 -0.62 6.15
CA ALA A 83 0.94 -1.22 4.84
C ALA A 83 -0.41 -1.92 4.85
N ASN A 84 -1.02 -2.13 3.68
CA ASN A 84 -2.19 -2.99 3.56
C ASN A 84 -2.10 -3.93 2.35
N LEU A 85 -2.70 -5.11 2.49
CA LEU A 85 -2.94 -6.07 1.42
C LEU A 85 -4.44 -6.17 1.20
N LEU A 86 -4.87 -5.86 -0.02
CA LEU A 86 -6.27 -5.83 -0.45
C LEU A 86 -6.49 -6.72 -1.66
N GLY A 87 -7.72 -7.18 -1.88
CA GLY A 87 -8.14 -7.82 -3.12
C GLY A 87 -9.18 -8.91 -2.90
N THR A 88 -9.48 -9.68 -3.94
CA THR A 88 -10.34 -10.86 -3.83
C THR A 88 -9.51 -12.10 -4.08
N ILE A 89 -9.61 -13.09 -3.19
CA ILE A 89 -9.02 -14.40 -3.40
C ILE A 89 -10.11 -15.43 -3.71
N VAL A 90 -9.80 -16.36 -4.61
CA VAL A 90 -10.70 -17.38 -5.14
C VAL A 90 -10.06 -18.75 -4.95
N ASN A 91 -10.85 -19.75 -4.56
CA ASN A 91 -10.36 -21.13 -4.52
C ASN A 91 -10.04 -21.61 -5.93
N GLU A 92 -8.87 -22.20 -6.13
CA GLU A 92 -8.43 -22.59 -7.47
C GLU A 92 -9.26 -23.71 -8.14
N LEU A 93 -10.04 -24.48 -7.37
CA LEU A 93 -10.89 -25.56 -7.88
C LEU A 93 -12.38 -25.23 -7.86
N ASP A 94 -12.79 -24.16 -7.17
CA ASP A 94 -14.18 -23.71 -7.06
C ASP A 94 -14.25 -22.19 -7.04
N ASP A 95 -14.57 -21.61 -8.19
CA ASP A 95 -14.64 -20.16 -8.36
C ASP A 95 -15.80 -19.51 -7.61
N THR A 96 -16.69 -20.26 -6.96
CA THR A 96 -17.74 -19.70 -6.08
C THR A 96 -17.25 -19.49 -4.65
N LYS A 97 -16.05 -19.96 -4.30
CA LYS A 97 -15.47 -19.81 -2.96
C LYS A 97 -14.50 -18.66 -2.93
N LYS A 98 -14.99 -17.54 -2.42
CA LYS A 98 -14.27 -16.27 -2.47
C LYS A 98 -14.20 -15.60 -1.12
N TRP A 99 -13.10 -14.87 -0.92
CA TRP A 99 -12.94 -13.97 0.21
C TRP A 99 -12.47 -12.61 -0.30
N GLU A 100 -13.07 -11.54 0.21
CA GLU A 100 -12.48 -10.20 0.17
C GLU A 100 -11.40 -10.12 1.25
N VAL A 101 -10.20 -9.71 0.85
CA VAL A 101 -9.02 -9.55 1.69
C VAL A 101 -8.89 -8.09 2.08
N ASP A 102 -8.81 -7.82 3.40
CA ASP A 102 -8.37 -6.53 3.94
C ASP A 102 -7.47 -6.76 5.14
N ILE A 103 -6.15 -6.63 4.95
CA ILE A 103 -5.15 -6.90 5.97
C ILE A 103 -4.21 -5.71 6.11
N TRP A 104 -4.15 -5.14 7.31
CA TRP A 104 -3.22 -4.08 7.66
C TRP A 104 -2.00 -4.60 8.40
N PHE A 105 -0.91 -3.86 8.25
CA PHE A 105 0.38 -4.18 8.81
C PHE A 105 1.11 -2.94 9.31
N ASP A 106 1.96 -3.11 10.31
CA ASP A 106 2.84 -2.09 10.87
C ASP A 106 4.32 -2.47 10.65
N ARG A 107 5.12 -1.55 10.11
CA ARG A 107 6.56 -1.77 9.89
C ARG A 107 7.25 -2.10 11.20
N THR A 108 8.15 -3.08 11.18
CA THR A 108 9.02 -3.42 12.32
C THR A 108 10.48 -3.50 11.90
N THR A 109 11.36 -2.89 12.71
CA THR A 109 12.81 -3.02 12.59
C THR A 109 13.37 -4.17 13.45
N GLU A 110 12.55 -4.67 14.38
CA GLU A 110 12.89 -5.62 15.45
C GLU A 110 12.14 -6.96 15.31
N PRO A 111 12.09 -7.64 14.15
CA PRO A 111 11.63 -9.02 14.15
C PRO A 111 12.60 -9.86 15.00
N THR A 112 12.05 -10.52 16.02
CA THR A 112 12.82 -11.29 17.00
C THR A 112 13.62 -12.43 16.36
N VAL A 113 13.19 -12.93 15.21
CA VAL A 113 13.92 -13.90 14.39
C VAL A 113 14.01 -13.41 12.94
N LYS A 114 15.25 -13.23 12.47
CA LYS A 114 15.62 -12.90 11.09
C LYS A 114 16.40 -14.07 10.47
N PRO A 115 16.35 -14.25 9.15
CA PRO A 115 15.21 -14.26 8.22
C PRO A 115 14.66 -15.69 8.00
N LYS A 116 13.42 -15.88 7.52
CA LYS A 116 12.95 -17.21 7.10
C LYS A 116 13.45 -17.51 5.69
N LYS A 117 14.45 -18.39 5.62
CA LYS A 117 15.06 -18.83 4.35
C LYS A 117 14.38 -20.10 3.84
N GLU A 118 13.24 -19.94 3.16
CA GLU A 118 12.41 -21.05 2.67
C GLU A 118 12.85 -21.59 1.30
N LEU A 119 13.70 -20.85 0.58
CA LEU A 119 14.26 -21.31 -0.69
C LEU A 119 15.45 -22.26 -0.48
N PRO A 120 15.84 -23.04 -1.51
CA PRO A 120 17.11 -23.77 -1.48
C PRO A 120 18.30 -22.87 -1.14
N LYS A 121 19.21 -23.37 -0.28
CA LYS A 121 20.32 -22.61 0.29
C LYS A 121 21.16 -21.87 -0.76
N PHE A 122 21.38 -22.48 -1.93
CA PHE A 122 22.20 -21.91 -3.01
C PHE A 122 21.64 -20.63 -3.62
N ASN A 123 20.39 -20.24 -3.32
CA ASN A 123 19.82 -18.97 -3.76
C ASN A 123 20.30 -17.78 -2.92
N TYR A 124 20.82 -18.01 -1.71
CA TYR A 124 21.24 -16.95 -0.80
C TYR A 124 22.72 -16.58 -0.95
N VAL A 125 23.05 -15.30 -0.76
CA VAL A 125 24.41 -14.75 -0.93
C VAL A 125 25.46 -15.47 -0.10
N GLU A 126 25.15 -15.90 1.12
CA GLU A 126 26.13 -16.63 1.95
C GLU A 126 26.48 -18.03 1.40
N ASN A 127 25.73 -18.52 0.41
CA ASN A 127 25.98 -19.77 -0.30
C ASN A 127 26.27 -19.55 -1.80
N GLY A 128 26.59 -18.32 -2.21
CA GLY A 128 26.94 -17.98 -3.60
C GLY A 128 25.75 -17.66 -4.52
N GLY A 129 24.55 -17.49 -3.97
CA GLY A 129 23.37 -17.04 -4.69
C GLY A 129 23.26 -15.52 -4.79
N THR A 130 22.09 -15.04 -5.22
CA THR A 130 21.82 -13.61 -5.47
C THR A 130 20.92 -12.96 -4.43
N ILE A 131 20.29 -13.73 -3.54
CA ILE A 131 19.37 -13.19 -2.54
C ILE A 131 20.15 -12.73 -1.30
N ASP A 132 20.18 -11.43 -1.09
CA ASP A 132 20.67 -10.83 0.16
C ASP A 132 19.50 -10.54 1.10
N THR A 133 19.42 -11.28 2.20
CA THR A 133 18.36 -11.11 3.19
C THR A 133 18.51 -9.86 4.05
N SER A 134 19.64 -9.14 3.95
CA SER A 134 19.82 -7.85 4.63
C SER A 134 19.03 -6.71 3.96
N ASP A 135 18.66 -6.88 2.69
CA ASP A 135 17.77 -5.97 1.95
C ASP A 135 16.29 -6.19 2.28
N TRP A 136 15.96 -7.26 3.00
CA TRP A 136 14.59 -7.57 3.38
C TRP A 136 14.11 -6.64 4.49
N TYR A 137 12.81 -6.37 4.47
CA TYR A 137 12.13 -5.60 5.49
C TYR A 137 10.87 -6.30 5.98
N TYR A 138 10.36 -5.84 7.12
CA TYR A 138 9.44 -6.63 7.92
C TYR A 138 8.23 -5.85 8.42
N TYR A 139 7.12 -6.57 8.53
CA TYR A 139 5.82 -6.08 8.94
C TYR A 139 5.18 -7.00 9.98
N ASN A 140 4.62 -6.43 11.04
CA ASN A 140 3.70 -7.16 11.91
C ASN A 140 2.27 -6.96 11.42
N MET A 141 1.46 -8.02 11.37
CA MET A 141 0.02 -7.89 11.11
C MET A 141 -0.65 -7.10 12.23
N ASP A 142 -1.47 -6.12 11.86
CA ASP A 142 -2.40 -5.47 12.78
C ASP A 142 -3.64 -6.36 12.91
N GLU A 143 -3.66 -7.22 13.94
CA GLU A 143 -4.74 -8.18 14.17
C GLU A 143 -6.12 -7.51 14.42
N SER A 144 -6.15 -6.19 14.67
CA SER A 144 -7.41 -5.43 14.78
C SER A 144 -7.98 -5.00 13.43
N ARG A 145 -7.19 -5.11 12.35
CA ARG A 145 -7.52 -4.70 10.99
C ARG A 145 -7.05 -5.76 9.98
N ALA A 146 -7.36 -7.02 10.25
CA ALA A 146 -6.98 -8.14 9.41
C ALA A 146 -8.14 -9.12 9.24
N THR A 147 -8.84 -9.03 8.11
CA THR A 147 -10.09 -9.76 7.87
C THR A 147 -10.14 -10.44 6.51
N LEU A 148 -10.86 -11.57 6.47
CA LEU A 148 -11.41 -12.14 5.24
C LEU A 148 -12.94 -12.10 5.32
N THR A 149 -13.58 -11.41 4.38
CA THR A 149 -15.05 -11.32 4.28
C THR A 149 -15.53 -12.24 3.17
N GLY A 150 -16.42 -13.18 3.50
CA GLY A 150 -16.83 -14.21 2.56
C GLY A 150 -17.75 -13.66 1.46
N ILE A 151 -17.53 -14.13 0.24
CA ILE A 151 -18.32 -13.80 -0.96
C ILE A 151 -18.90 -15.11 -1.52
N ASP A 152 -20.03 -15.02 -2.23
CA ASP A 152 -20.68 -16.14 -2.92
C ASP A 152 -20.96 -17.33 -1.98
N SER A 153 -20.30 -18.48 -2.17
CA SER A 153 -20.50 -19.66 -1.31
C SER A 153 -20.08 -19.43 0.15
N TYR A 154 -19.30 -18.38 0.42
CA TYR A 154 -18.95 -17.94 1.77
C TYR A 154 -19.69 -16.68 2.22
N ASP A 155 -20.74 -16.24 1.52
CA ASP A 155 -21.54 -15.08 1.95
C ASP A 155 -22.01 -15.20 3.41
N GLY A 156 -21.89 -14.09 4.15
CA GLY A 156 -22.15 -14.03 5.59
C GLY A 156 -21.12 -14.73 6.50
N LYS A 157 -20.01 -15.22 5.94
CA LYS A 157 -18.85 -15.70 6.72
C LYS A 157 -17.83 -14.58 6.89
N GLU A 158 -17.15 -14.60 8.02
CA GLU A 158 -16.09 -13.65 8.36
C GLU A 158 -14.99 -14.36 9.15
N LEU A 159 -13.75 -14.00 8.85
CA LEU A 159 -12.55 -14.46 9.54
C LEU A 159 -11.71 -13.27 10.01
N ASN A 160 -11.31 -13.31 11.27
CA ASN A 160 -10.31 -12.41 11.84
C ASN A 160 -8.95 -13.12 11.83
N LEU A 161 -7.99 -12.54 11.13
CA LEU A 161 -6.66 -13.11 10.96
C LEU A 161 -5.72 -12.64 12.07
N TYR A 162 -4.74 -13.48 12.38
CA TYR A 162 -3.69 -13.15 13.34
C TYR A 162 -2.34 -13.71 12.87
N GLN A 163 -1.25 -13.07 13.29
CA GLN A 163 0.09 -13.46 12.87
C GLN A 163 0.54 -14.75 13.54
N MET A 164 1.26 -15.59 12.79
CA MET A 164 1.91 -16.78 13.31
C MET A 164 3.43 -16.75 13.18
N PRO A 165 4.17 -17.21 14.22
CA PRO A 165 3.69 -17.59 15.55
C PRO A 165 3.22 -16.38 16.37
N ARG A 166 2.27 -16.60 17.29
CA ARG A 166 1.70 -15.54 18.16
C ARG A 166 2.71 -14.83 19.07
N ASP A 167 3.90 -15.39 19.25
CA ASP A 167 4.98 -14.73 20.01
C ASP A 167 5.69 -13.64 19.20
N GLY A 168 5.20 -13.32 17.99
CA GLY A 168 5.74 -12.24 17.15
C GLY A 168 7.14 -12.53 16.63
N LYS A 169 7.65 -13.76 16.79
CA LYS A 169 9.01 -14.11 16.37
C LYS A 169 9.19 -14.03 14.87
N HIS A 170 8.12 -14.20 14.11
CA HIS A 170 8.16 -14.08 12.67
C HIS A 170 7.17 -13.05 12.15
N ALA A 171 7.74 -11.93 11.74
CA ALA A 171 7.06 -10.91 10.95
C ALA A 171 6.86 -11.40 9.51
N PHE A 172 5.95 -10.74 8.80
CA PHE A 172 5.88 -10.80 7.35
C PHE A 172 7.15 -10.20 6.77
N GLN A 173 7.78 -10.90 5.83
CA GLN A 173 9.02 -10.49 5.18
C GLN A 173 8.73 -10.04 3.75
N VAL A 174 9.35 -8.94 3.34
CA VAL A 174 9.22 -8.38 1.99
C VAL A 174 10.60 -8.12 1.42
N GLY A 175 10.82 -8.52 0.17
CA GLY A 175 12.13 -8.44 -0.46
C GLY A 175 12.30 -9.42 -1.62
N LEU A 176 13.49 -9.40 -2.24
CA LEU A 176 13.86 -10.34 -3.30
C LEU A 176 13.91 -11.77 -2.74
N GLY A 177 13.12 -12.66 -3.31
CA GLY A 177 12.93 -14.05 -2.88
C GLY A 177 12.33 -14.21 -1.47
N ALA A 178 11.77 -13.13 -0.91
CA ALA A 178 11.14 -13.17 0.40
C ALA A 178 9.82 -13.95 0.37
N ASN A 179 9.19 -14.11 -0.80
CA ASN A 179 7.98 -14.94 -0.97
C ASN A 179 8.22 -16.43 -0.66
N GLY A 180 9.46 -16.92 -0.59
CA GLY A 180 9.76 -18.30 -0.22
C GLY A 180 9.44 -19.37 -1.29
N LYS A 181 8.97 -18.99 -2.48
CA LYS A 181 8.64 -19.88 -3.60
C LYS A 181 9.61 -19.73 -4.77
N ASN A 182 10.00 -18.50 -5.09
CA ASN A 182 10.89 -18.18 -6.19
C ASN A 182 11.84 -17.02 -5.84
N THR A 183 12.62 -16.57 -6.82
CA THR A 183 13.61 -15.50 -6.66
C THR A 183 13.09 -14.11 -7.02
N ASN A 184 11.77 -13.94 -7.25
CA ASN A 184 11.14 -12.65 -7.54
C ASN A 184 11.02 -11.79 -6.28
N PHE A 185 10.80 -10.48 -6.46
CA PHE A 185 10.44 -9.61 -5.34
C PHE A 185 9.04 -9.98 -4.85
N GLY A 186 8.87 -10.14 -3.54
CA GLY A 186 7.62 -10.66 -3.00
C GLY A 186 7.49 -10.51 -1.50
N MET A 187 6.39 -11.04 -0.97
CA MET A 187 6.08 -11.06 0.45
C MET A 187 5.69 -12.45 0.90
N SER A 188 6.09 -12.83 2.12
CA SER A 188 5.48 -13.97 2.81
C SER A 188 5.29 -13.77 4.30
N GLY A 189 4.38 -14.56 4.86
CA GLY A 189 4.22 -14.70 6.30
C GLY A 189 3.22 -15.79 6.65
N TRP A 190 3.26 -16.23 7.92
CA TRP A 190 2.33 -17.23 8.41
C TRP A 190 1.21 -16.56 9.19
N LEU A 191 0.03 -17.15 9.12
CA LEU A 191 -1.17 -16.64 9.78
C LEU A 191 -2.01 -17.77 10.36
N GLY A 192 -2.92 -17.40 11.25
CA GLY A 192 -4.08 -18.19 11.60
C GLY A 192 -5.35 -17.35 11.47
N ALA A 193 -6.50 -17.95 11.71
CA ALA A 193 -7.77 -17.25 11.73
C ALA A 193 -8.69 -17.71 12.85
N THR A 194 -9.61 -16.83 13.22
CA THR A 194 -10.76 -17.11 14.09
C THR A 194 -12.04 -16.58 13.48
N GLY A 195 -13.19 -16.97 14.00
CA GLY A 195 -14.51 -16.52 13.52
C GLY A 195 -15.31 -17.69 12.95
N SER A 196 -15.75 -17.55 11.70
CA SER A 196 -16.53 -18.59 11.01
C SER A 196 -15.79 -19.92 10.89
N TYR A 197 -14.47 -19.86 10.75
CA TYR A 197 -13.55 -20.99 10.80
C TYR A 197 -12.40 -20.62 11.73
N ASN A 198 -11.84 -21.62 12.42
CA ASN A 198 -10.74 -21.42 13.36
C ASN A 198 -9.58 -22.32 12.96
N PHE A 199 -8.41 -21.73 12.74
CA PHE A 199 -7.20 -22.45 12.39
C PHE A 199 -5.94 -21.70 12.82
N ASP A 200 -4.86 -22.45 12.94
CA ASP A 200 -3.56 -21.97 13.41
C ASP A 200 -2.44 -22.19 12.37
N LYS A 201 -2.82 -22.62 11.16
CA LYS A 201 -1.92 -22.90 10.05
C LYS A 201 -2.49 -22.28 8.78
N GLY A 202 -1.72 -21.36 8.23
CA GLY A 202 -1.92 -20.78 6.92
C GLY A 202 -0.74 -19.89 6.59
N ASP A 203 -0.59 -19.56 5.33
CA ASP A 203 0.44 -18.65 4.87
C ASP A 203 -0.05 -17.77 3.73
N ILE A 204 0.68 -16.67 3.53
CA ILE A 204 0.60 -15.81 2.36
C ILE A 204 1.95 -15.90 1.67
N ASN A 205 1.96 -16.13 0.36
CA ASN A 205 3.14 -16.10 -0.47
C ASN A 205 2.80 -15.41 -1.78
N VAL A 206 3.27 -14.17 -1.96
CA VAL A 206 2.91 -13.36 -3.13
C VAL A 206 4.12 -12.81 -3.84
N ASP A 207 4.08 -12.82 -5.16
CA ASP A 207 4.97 -12.01 -5.99
C ASP A 207 4.42 -10.59 -6.02
N LEU A 208 5.31 -9.63 -5.82
CA LEU A 208 5.00 -8.20 -5.79
C LEU A 208 5.62 -7.52 -6.99
N THR A 209 4.78 -7.13 -7.93
CA THR A 209 5.19 -6.34 -9.10
C THR A 209 4.75 -4.90 -8.91
N LEU A 210 5.68 -3.95 -9.03
CA LEU A 210 5.36 -2.53 -8.87
C LEU A 210 4.23 -2.14 -9.85
N ASP A 211 3.17 -1.47 -9.38
CA ASP A 211 2.12 -1.01 -10.27
C ASP A 211 2.59 0.24 -11.05
N PRO A 212 2.92 0.15 -12.35
CA PRO A 212 3.44 1.30 -13.09
C PRO A 212 2.40 2.42 -13.25
N ASN A 213 1.11 2.12 -13.04
CA ASN A 213 0.03 3.08 -13.23
C ASN A 213 -0.36 3.80 -11.93
N HIS A 214 0.14 3.35 -10.77
CA HIS A 214 -0.20 4.00 -9.50
C HIS A 214 0.59 5.32 -9.35
N PRO A 215 -0.07 6.46 -9.00
CA PRO A 215 0.59 7.76 -8.91
C PRO A 215 1.80 7.78 -7.97
N SER A 216 1.77 7.02 -6.87
CA SER A 216 2.89 6.92 -5.93
C SER A 216 4.16 6.34 -6.56
N ASN A 217 4.03 5.55 -7.62
CA ASN A 217 5.14 4.87 -8.30
C ASN A 217 5.65 5.66 -9.50
N SER A 218 5.02 6.80 -9.82
CA SER A 218 5.53 7.68 -10.86
C SER A 218 6.80 8.37 -10.38
N THR A 219 7.85 8.35 -11.20
CA THR A 219 8.97 9.28 -10.99
C THR A 219 8.41 10.70 -11.12
N PRO A 220 8.76 11.64 -10.22
CA PRO A 220 8.29 13.02 -10.33
C PRO A 220 8.60 13.52 -11.74
N VAL A 221 7.57 13.80 -12.53
CA VAL A 221 7.76 14.54 -13.77
C VAL A 221 8.32 15.89 -13.31
N PRO A 222 9.55 16.28 -13.69
CA PRO A 222 10.03 17.62 -13.37
C PRO A 222 9.01 18.58 -13.96
N GLU A 223 8.32 19.35 -13.11
CA GLU A 223 7.39 20.34 -13.61
C GLU A 223 8.16 21.18 -14.65
N PRO A 224 7.69 21.28 -15.91
CA PRO A 224 8.30 22.22 -16.82
C PRO A 224 8.22 23.59 -16.15
N MET A 225 9.31 24.37 -16.16
CA MET A 225 9.44 25.71 -15.58
C MET A 225 8.35 26.74 -16.00
N THR A 226 7.30 26.32 -16.70
CA THR A 226 6.17 27.10 -17.20
C THR A 226 5.33 27.75 -16.10
N MET A 227 5.27 27.21 -14.88
CA MET A 227 4.55 27.86 -13.77
C MET A 227 5.22 29.16 -13.26
N GLY A 228 6.49 29.40 -13.60
CA GLY A 228 7.20 30.64 -13.27
C GLY A 228 6.97 31.79 -14.27
N LEU A 229 6.45 31.53 -15.47
CA LEU A 229 6.29 32.56 -16.50
C LEU A 229 4.98 33.34 -16.41
N PHE A 230 3.92 32.77 -15.82
CA PHE A 230 2.64 33.47 -15.67
C PHE A 230 2.65 34.53 -14.55
N SER A 231 3.54 34.44 -13.56
CA SER A 231 3.68 35.44 -12.49
C SER A 231 4.53 36.66 -12.88
N LEU A 232 5.32 36.59 -13.96
CA LEU A 232 6.11 37.73 -14.46
C LEU A 232 5.36 38.56 -15.52
N GLY A 233 4.31 38.01 -16.16
CA GLY A 233 3.51 38.72 -17.15
C GLY A 233 2.56 39.78 -16.59
N LEU A 234 2.18 39.69 -15.30
CA LEU A 234 1.20 40.61 -14.70
C LEU A 234 1.82 41.81 -13.97
N LEU A 235 3.14 41.84 -13.77
CA LEU A 235 3.87 42.99 -13.18
C LEU A 235 4.36 44.00 -14.24
N GLY A 236 4.25 43.68 -15.53
CA GLY A 236 4.72 44.51 -16.64
C GLY A 236 3.76 45.58 -17.17
N LEU A 237 2.51 45.66 -16.66
CA LEU A 237 1.48 46.56 -17.18
C LEU A 237 1.07 47.72 -16.24
N SER A 238 1.76 47.93 -15.11
CA SER A 238 1.40 48.99 -14.14
C SER A 238 2.40 50.15 -14.01
N VAL A 239 3.42 50.25 -14.87
CA VAL A 239 4.43 51.35 -14.80
C VAL A 239 4.51 52.15 -16.10
N THR A 240 3.41 52.80 -16.52
CA THR A 240 3.44 53.90 -17.52
C THR A 240 2.56 55.09 -17.17
N SER A 241 2.30 55.34 -15.89
CA SER A 241 1.76 56.64 -15.48
C SER A 241 2.51 57.17 -14.25
N LEU A 242 2.93 58.43 -14.36
CA LEU A 242 3.46 59.31 -13.31
C LEU A 242 5.00 59.44 -13.20
N LYS A 243 5.60 60.18 -14.14
CA LYS A 243 6.60 61.23 -13.83
C LYS A 243 6.22 62.45 -14.70
N ARG A 244 5.98 63.64 -14.13
CA ARG A 244 7.02 64.49 -13.54
C ARG A 244 6.37 65.62 -12.75
N LYS A 245 6.63 65.68 -11.44
CA LYS A 245 6.36 66.85 -10.58
C LYS A 245 7.30 68.00 -10.95
N SER A 246 6.75 69.21 -10.98
CA SER A 246 7.46 70.49 -11.03
C SER A 246 8.34 70.67 -9.79
N LYS A 247 9.52 71.28 -9.99
CA LYS A 247 10.28 71.95 -8.93
C LYS A 247 10.29 73.43 -9.29
N GLU A 248 9.67 74.26 -8.46
CA GLU A 248 10.03 75.67 -8.34
C GLU A 248 11.10 75.79 -7.25
N LEU A 249 12.13 76.58 -7.54
CA LEU A 249 13.10 77.10 -6.57
C LEU A 249 13.41 78.55 -6.99
N LEU A 250 12.98 79.47 -6.12
CA LEU A 250 13.16 80.93 -6.06
C LEU A 250 12.47 81.79 -7.12
#